data_AF-A0A7J4FZS8-F1
#
_entry.id   AF-A0A7J4FZS8-F1
#
_cell.length_a   1.000
_cell.length_b   1.000
_cell.length_c   1.000
_cell.angle_alpha   90.00
_cell.angle_beta   90.00
_cell.angle_gamma   90.00
#
_symmetry.space_group_name_H-M   'P 1'
#
loop_
_entity.id
_entity.type
_entity.pdbx_description
1 polymer ?
#
loop_
_entity_poly.entity_id
_entity_poly.type
_entity_poly.pdbx_seq_one_letter_code
_entity_poly.pdbx_strand_id
1 'polypeptide(L)'
;MKFKWLFLVDLDGTIWDHLDISMLEPPFKRITQKSIIDNNGVMVTLNMEVFKLVKWALDNKALVSTLSWNNPIKAYKALKT
;
A
#
# COMPACT_ATOMS: atom_id res chain seq x y z
N MET A 1 -20.81 3.71 -11.53
CA MET A 1 -20.54 2.25 -11.60
C MET A 1 -21.16 1.58 -10.38
N LYS A 2 -21.72 0.37 -10.51
CA LYS A 2 -22.23 -0.41 -9.37
C LYS A 2 -21.17 -1.42 -8.96
N PHE A 3 -20.61 -1.27 -7.76
CA PHE A 3 -19.70 -2.26 -7.18
C PHE A 3 -20.49 -3.53 -6.80
N LYS A 4 -19.87 -4.70 -6.99
CA LYS A 4 -20.48 -6.00 -6.68
C LYS A 4 -20.18 -6.45 -5.24
N TRP A 5 -19.03 -6.06 -4.72
CA TRP A 5 -18.52 -6.48 -3.42
C TRP A 5 -17.44 -5.50 -2.94
N LEU A 6 -17.05 -5.62 -1.68
CA LEU A 6 -16.03 -4.80 -1.02
C LEU A 6 -14.78 -5.65 -0.78
N PHE A 7 -13.62 -5.15 -1.19
CA PHE A 7 -12.33 -5.74 -0.88
C PHE A 7 -11.58 -4.82 0.09
N LEU A 8 -11.42 -5.28 1.33
CA LEU A 8 -10.65 -4.58 2.36
C LEU A 8 -9.31 -5.28 2.51
N VAL A 9 -8.22 -4.53 2.39
CA VAL A 9 -6.86 -5.08 2.41
C VAL A 9 -6.06 -4.40 3.51
N ASP A 10 -5.35 -5.19 4.30
CA ASP A 10 -4.34 -4.65 5.21
C ASP A 10 -3.15 -4.07 4.43
N LEU A 11 -2.28 -3.33 5.11
CA LEU A 11 -1.12 -2.67 4.52
C LEU A 11 0.18 -3.36 4.89
N ASP A 12 0.64 -3.18 6.12
CA ASP A 12 1.92 -3.70 6.59
C ASP A 12 2.00 -5.23 6.51
N GLY A 13 3.13 -5.74 6.00
CA GLY A 13 3.32 -7.17 5.73
C GLY A 13 2.36 -7.77 4.67
N THR A 14 1.47 -6.97 4.09
CA THR A 14 0.46 -7.41 3.12
C THR A 14 0.70 -6.80 1.75
N ILE A 15 0.49 -5.49 1.60
CA ILE A 15 0.71 -4.76 0.35
C ILE A 15 2.20 -4.54 0.08
N TRP A 16 2.99 -4.43 1.14
CA TRP A 16 4.44 -4.26 1.09
C TRP A 16 5.14 -5.11 2.15
N ASP A 17 6.45 -5.22 2.05
CA ASP A 17 7.30 -6.03 2.92
C ASP A 17 7.55 -5.43 4.31
N HIS A 18 7.39 -4.11 4.48
CA HIS A 18 7.58 -3.45 5.75
C HIS A 18 6.46 -3.76 6.75
N LEU A 19 6.82 -3.94 8.03
CA LEU A 19 5.88 -4.39 9.08
C LEU A 19 5.27 -3.23 9.90
N ASP A 20 5.81 -2.02 9.79
CA ASP A 20 5.23 -0.82 10.41
C ASP A 20 5.56 0.47 9.65
N ILE A 21 4.78 0.83 8.62
CA ILE A 21 5.01 2.07 7.86
C ILE A 21 4.89 3.34 8.74
N SER A 22 4.24 3.24 9.91
CA SER A 22 4.02 4.37 10.80
C SER A 22 5.30 4.84 11.49
N MET A 23 6.30 3.97 11.59
CA MET A 23 7.63 4.30 12.13
C MET A 23 8.53 5.03 11.14
N LEU A 24 8.20 5.02 9.84
CA LEU A 24 9.06 5.61 8.81
C LEU A 24 8.88 7.12 8.71
N GLU A 25 9.93 7.81 8.26
CA GLU A 25 9.98 9.26 8.22
C GLU A 25 9.81 9.79 6.78
N PRO A 26 8.70 10.48 6.47
CA PRO A 26 8.55 11.16 5.18
C PRO A 26 9.60 12.28 4.99
N PRO A 27 9.85 12.75 3.75
CA PRO A 27 9.15 12.37 2.52
C PRO A 27 9.57 11.00 2.01
N PHE A 28 8.59 10.22 1.56
CA PHE A 28 8.86 9.02 0.78
C PHE A 28 9.25 9.40 -0.64
N LYS A 29 10.21 8.68 -1.22
CA LYS A 29 10.64 8.85 -2.61
C LYS A 29 10.56 7.53 -3.34
N ARG A 30 10.00 7.54 -4.54
CA ARG A 30 10.01 6.39 -5.43
C ARG A 30 11.42 6.15 -5.96
N ILE A 31 11.95 4.95 -5.73
CA ILE A 31 13.28 4.55 -6.22
C ILE A 31 13.18 3.53 -7.36
N THR A 32 12.11 2.75 -7.41
CA THR A 32 11.80 1.82 -8.51
C THR A 32 10.30 1.85 -8.82
N GLN A 33 9.86 1.10 -9.82
CA GLN A 33 8.43 0.91 -10.07
C GLN A 33 7.68 0.27 -8.88
N LYS A 34 8.40 -0.43 -7.99
CA LYS A 34 7.82 -1.27 -6.93
C LYS A 34 8.27 -0.87 -5.52
N SER A 35 9.20 0.06 -5.39
CA SER A 35 9.83 0.37 -4.12
C SER A 35 9.89 1.88 -3.88
N ILE A 36 9.66 2.25 -2.64
CA ILE A 36 9.86 3.59 -2.09
C ILE A 36 10.95 3.54 -1.02
N ILE A 37 11.51 4.69 -0.70
CA ILE A 37 12.47 4.87 0.40
C ILE A 37 12.00 6.04 1.27
N ASP A 38 12.16 5.93 2.58
CA ASP A 38 11.91 7.02 3.51
C ASP A 38 13.12 7.98 3.61
N ASN A 39 13.01 9.03 4.43
CA ASN A 39 14.06 10.03 4.60
C ASN A 39 15.30 9.50 5.36
N ASN A 40 15.16 8.38 6.08
CA ASN A 40 16.26 7.72 6.80
C ASN A 40 16.93 6.62 5.97
N GLY A 41 16.47 6.39 4.74
CA GLY A 41 17.02 5.37 3.86
C GLY A 41 16.39 3.99 4.00
N VAL A 42 15.27 3.86 4.73
CA VAL A 42 14.54 2.59 4.86
C VAL A 42 13.70 2.35 3.62
N MET A 43 13.95 1.22 2.95
CA MET A 43 13.26 0.82 1.74
C MET A 43 12.00 0.01 2.07
N VAL A 44 10.94 0.25 1.30
CA VAL A 44 9.67 -0.49 1.35
C VAL A 44 9.34 -0.95 -0.06
N THR A 45 9.12 -2.25 -0.24
CA THR A 45 8.85 -2.86 -1.55
C THR A 45 7.48 -3.53 -1.57
N LEU A 46 6.74 -3.30 -2.66
CA LEU A 46 5.44 -3.91 -2.88
C LEU A 46 5.54 -5.45 -2.96
N ASN A 47 4.60 -6.12 -2.33
CA ASN A 47 4.30 -7.51 -2.59
C ASN A 47 3.54 -7.62 -3.92
N MET A 48 4.23 -8.09 -4.96
CA MET A 48 3.69 -8.09 -6.32
C MET A 48 2.49 -9.04 -6.51
N GLU A 49 2.39 -10.11 -5.74
CA GLU A 49 1.25 -11.02 -5.84
C GLU A 49 -0.01 -10.38 -5.24
N VAL A 50 0.13 -9.67 -4.11
CA VAL A 50 -0.96 -8.91 -3.50
C VAL A 50 -1.37 -7.73 -4.38
N PHE A 51 -0.41 -7.05 -5.01
CA PHE A 51 -0.70 -6.00 -5.99
C PHE A 51 -1.55 -6.53 -7.17
N LYS A 52 -1.19 -7.71 -7.72
CA LYS A 52 -1.98 -8.35 -8.78
C LYS A 52 -3.39 -8.71 -8.30
N LEU A 53 -3.54 -9.16 -7.06
CA LEU A 53 -4.84 -9.47 -6.46
C LEU A 53 -5.72 -8.21 -6.33
N VAL A 54 -5.16 -7.09 -5.87
CA VAL A 54 -5.89 -5.81 -5.80
C VAL A 54 -6.33 -5.34 -7.19
N LYS A 55 -5.43 -5.43 -8.18
CA LYS A 55 -5.76 -5.09 -9.57
C LYS A 55 -6.88 -5.97 -10.11
N TRP A 56 -6.79 -7.28 -9.91
CA TRP A 56 -7.84 -8.22 -10.28
C TRP A 56 -9.17 -7.89 -9.61
N ALA A 57 -9.18 -7.50 -8.33
CA ALA A 57 -10.41 -7.12 -7.63
C ALA A 57 -11.07 -5.88 -8.25
N LEU A 58 -10.28 -4.85 -8.58
CA LEU A 58 -10.76 -3.65 -9.29
C LEU A 58 -11.37 -4.02 -10.65
N ASP A 59 -10.67 -4.82 -11.45
CA ASP A 59 -11.13 -5.30 -12.76
C ASP A 59 -12.43 -6.12 -12.64
N ASN A 60 -12.66 -6.75 -11.48
CA ASN A 60 -13.85 -7.56 -11.17
C ASN A 60 -14.94 -6.81 -10.36
N LYS A 61 -14.95 -5.47 -10.46
CA LYS A 61 -16.00 -4.60 -9.89
C LYS A 61 -16.06 -4.61 -8.36
N ALA A 62 -14.93 -4.83 -7.70
CA ALA A 62 -14.81 -4.55 -6.27
C ALA A 62 -14.73 -3.04 -6.02
N LEU A 63 -15.34 -2.58 -4.92
CA LEU A 63 -14.85 -1.38 -4.25
C LEU A 63 -13.64 -1.80 -3.42
N VAL A 64 -12.47 -1.19 -3.65
CA VAL A 64 -11.26 -1.50 -2.89
C VAL A 64 -10.97 -0.40 -1.89
N SER A 65 -10.67 -0.78 -0.65
CA SER A 65 -10.17 0.13 0.39
C SER A 65 -9.13 -0.58 1.24
N THR A 66 -8.31 0.20 1.93
CA THR A 66 -7.42 -0.33 2.97
C THR A 66 -8.17 -0.45 4.29
N LEU A 67 -7.82 -1.45 5.10
CA LEU A 67 -8.25 -1.59 6.49
C LEU A 67 -7.04 -1.95 7.33
N SER A 68 -6.39 -0.93 7.89
CA SER A 68 -5.13 -1.07 8.61
C SER A 68 -5.07 -0.14 9.81
N TRP A 69 -4.17 -0.47 10.75
CA TRP A 69 -3.95 0.26 12.00
C TRP A 69 -2.88 1.36 11.89
N ASN A 70 -2.41 1.65 10.67
CA ASN A 70 -1.33 2.61 10.47
C ASN A 70 -1.71 4.04 10.83
N ASN A 71 -0.68 4.85 11.09
CA ASN A 71 -0.84 6.30 11.03
C ASN A 71 -1.36 6.68 9.62
N PRO A 72 -2.57 7.24 9.51
CA PRO A 72 -3.22 7.43 8.21
C PRO A 72 -2.48 8.42 7.32
N ILE A 73 -1.80 9.41 7.90
CA ILE A 73 -1.04 10.42 7.15
C ILE A 73 0.21 9.78 6.53
N LYS A 74 0.95 8.98 7.30
CA LYS A 74 2.16 8.30 6.81
C LYS A 74 1.81 7.23 5.78
N ALA A 75 0.82 6.38 6.06
CA ALA A 75 0.36 5.36 5.11
C ALA A 75 -0.16 5.95 3.80
N TYR A 76 -0.98 7.02 3.86
CA TYR A 76 -1.47 7.69 2.66
C TYR A 76 -0.34 8.31 1.82
N LYS A 77 0.66 8.93 2.47
CA LYS A 77 1.84 9.45 1.76
C LYS A 77 2.61 8.33 1.07
N ALA A 78 2.80 7.17 1.72
CA ALA A 78 3.45 6.02 1.11
C ALA A 78 2.66 5.50 -0.10
N LEU A 79 1.34 5.31 0.02
CA LEU A 79 0.46 4.85 -1.08
C LEU A 79 0.44 5.79 -2.29
N LYS A 80 0.59 7.11 -2.06
CA LYS A 80 0.55 8.13 -3.12
C LYS A 80 1.91 8.34 -3.82
N THR A 81 3.01 7.87 -3.21
CA THR A 81 4.38 8.02 -3.74
C THR A 81 4.61 7.02 -4.87
#